data_AF-A0A967UGX5-F1
#
_entry.id   AF-A0A967UGX5-F1
#
_cell.length_a   1.000
_cell.length_b   1.000
_cell.length_c   1.000
_cell.angle_alpha   90.00
_cell.angle_beta   90.00
_cell.angle_gamma   90.00
#
_symmetry.space_group_name_H-M   'P 1'
#
loop_
_entity.id
_entity.type
_entity.pdbx_description
1 polymer ?
#
loop_
_entity_poly.entity_id
_entity_poly.type
_entity_poly.pdbx_seq_one_letter_code
_entity_poly.pdbx_strand_id
1 'polypeptide(L)' 'MKNIEIYTKDYCPFCHRARELLNVKGAAFTEYDITEDPA' A
#
# COMPACT_ATOMS: atom_id res chain seq x y z
N MET A 1 18.83 -3.82 0.00
CA MET A 1 17.43 -3.95 -0.47
C MET A 1 16.68 -2.71 0.00
N LYS A 2 15.76 -2.15 -0.79
CA LYS A 2 14.95 -1.00 -0.35
C LYS A 2 13.69 -1.55 0.32
N ASN A 3 13.46 -1.17 1.57
CA ASN A 3 12.23 -1.52 2.28
C ASN A 3 11.13 -0.56 1.78
N ILE A 4 10.07 -1.12 1.20
CA ILE A 4 8.91 -0.37 0.73
C ILE A 4 7.76 -0.78 1.63
N GLU A 5 7.20 0.19 2.35
CA GLU A 5 6.04 0.01 3.21
C GLU A 5 4.91 0.87 2.66
N ILE A 6 3.71 0.31 2.55
CA ILE A 6 2.51 1.01 2.11
C ILE A 6 1.44 0.90 3.19
N TYR A 7 0.93 2.06 3.61
CA TYR A 7 -0.17 2.16 4.57
C TYR A 7 -1.44 2.49 3.78
N THR A 8 -2.45 1.65 3.86
CA THR A 8 -3.66 1.72 3.03
C THR A 8 -4.91 1.85 3.87
N LYS A 9 -5.96 2.41 3.26
CA LYS A 9 -7.33 2.34 3.77
C LYS A 9 -8.19 1.68 2.70
N ASP A 10 -9.17 0.88 3.10
CA ASP A 10 -10.03 0.09 2.21
C ASP A 10 -10.85 0.95 1.23
N TYR A 11 -11.27 2.13 1.65
CA TYR A 11 -12.05 3.08 0.84
C TYR A 11 -11.17 4.02 -0.01
N CYS A 12 -9.85 3.87 0.03
CA CYS A 12 -8.90 4.78 -0.63
C CYS A 12 -8.58 4.34 -2.07
N PRO A 13 -9.13 5.00 -3.11
CA PRO A 13 -8.88 4.62 -4.51
C PRO A 13 -7.42 4.81 -4.94
N PHE A 14 -6.66 5.69 -4.27
CA PHE A 14 -5.24 5.91 -4.54
C PHE A 14 -4.37 4.79 -3.98
N CYS A 15 -4.77 4.21 -2.84
CA CYS A 15 -4.08 3.11 -2.19
C CYS A 15 -4.12 1.86 -3.08
N HIS A 16 -5.27 1.58 -3.70
CA HIS A 16 -5.39 0.53 -4.72
C HIS A 16 -4.47 0.76 -5.92
N ARG A 17 -4.42 1.99 -6.46
CA ARG A 17 -3.54 2.33 -7.59
C ARG A 17 -2.06 2.21 -7.23
N ALA A 18 -1.67 2.61 -6.02
CA ALA A 18 -0.29 2.51 -5.55
C ALA A 18 0.15 1.05 -5.41
N ARG A 19 -0.69 0.19 -4.82
CA ARG A 19 -0.46 -1.26 -4.75
C ARG A 19 -0.27 -1.87 -6.13
N GLU A 20 -1.15 -1.52 -7.08
CA GLU A 20 -1.06 -2.04 -8.44
C GLU A 20 0.21 -1.58 -9.17
N LEU A 21 0.62 -0.32 -8.98
CA LEU A 21 1.86 0.18 -9.53
C LEU A 21 3.08 -0.61 -9.01
N LEU A 22 3.10 -0.95 -7.73
CA LEU A 22 4.18 -1.73 -7.13
C LEU A 22 4.19 -3.18 -7.66
N ASN A 23 3.01 -3.79 -7.83
CA ASN A 23 2.86 -5.10 -8.47
C ASN A 23 3.39 -5.09 -9.92
N VAL A 24 2.99 -4.09 -10.73
CA VAL A 24 3.46 -3.94 -12.12
C VAL A 24 4.99 -3.75 -12.19
N LYS A 25 5.58 -3.11 -11.17
CA LYS A 25 7.04 -2.93 -11.07
C LYS A 25 7.79 -4.17 -10.58
N GLY A 26 7.10 -5.21 -10.13
CA GLY A 26 7.71 -6.38 -9.48
C GLY A 26 8.47 -6.01 -8.20
N ALA A 27 8.08 -4.92 -7.54
CA ALA A 27 8.71 -4.46 -6.31
C ALA A 27 8.08 -5.19 -5.12
N ALA A 28 8.91 -5.76 -4.24
CA ALA A 28 8.42 -6.28 -2.97
C ALA A 28 8.07 -5.13 -2.03
N PHE A 29 6.92 -5.21 -1.37
CA PHE A 29 6.47 -4.24 -0.37
C PHE A 29 5.65 -4.93 0.72
N THR A 30 5.56 -4.28 1.88
CA THR A 30 4.67 -4.67 2.98
C THR A 30 3.48 -3.74 3.02
N GLU A 31 2.27 -4.30 3.02
CA GLU A 31 1.01 -3.54 3.14
C GLU A 31 0.50 -3.57 4.58
N TYR A 32 0.15 -2.41 5.11
CA TYR A 32 -0.50 -2.23 6.40
C TYR A 32 -1.85 -1.57 6.19
N ASP A 33 -2.93 -2.30 6.47
CA ASP A 33 -4.27 -1.74 6.49
C ASP A 33 -4.48 -0.94 7.78
N ILE A 34 -4.72 0.36 7.64
CA ILE A 34 -4.97 1.31 8.73
C ILE A 34 -6.40 1.89 8.64
N THR A 35 -7.33 1.15 8.06
CA THR A 35 -8.73 1.58 7.91
C THR A 35 -9.36 1.92 9.26
N GLU A 36 -9.13 1.09 10.27
CA GLU A 36 -9.65 1.28 11.63
C GLU A 36 -8.72 2.14 12.52
N ASP A 37 -7.61 2.64 11.97
CA ASP A 37 -6.67 3.48 12.73
C ASP A 37 -7.20 4.92 12.83
N PRO A 38 -7.44 5.42 14.07
CA PRO A 38 -7.99 6.74 14.31
C PRO A 38 -6.97 7.90 14.27
N ALA A 39 -5.66 7.61 14.09
CA ALA A 39 -4.59 8.60 14.14
C ALA A 39 -4.63 9.66 13.03
#